data_AF-A0AAU7ZTS6-F1
#
_entry.id   AF-A0AAU7ZTS6-F1
#
_cell.length_a   1.000
_cell.length_b   1.000
_cell.length_c   1.000
_cell.angle_alpha   90.00
_cell.angle_beta   90.00
_cell.angle_gamma   90.00
#
_symmetry.space_group_name_H-M   'P 1'
#
loop_
_entity.id
_entity.type
_entity.pdbx_description
1 polymer ?
#
loop_
_entity_poly.entity_id
_entity_poly.type
_entity_poly.pdbx_seq_one_letter_code
_entity_poly.pdbx_strand_id
1 'polypeptide(L)'
;MSHVLVVFQADTEQTEQLALAAGVGAVESEAGIRLRRLRVPGAVEVGHKGYGTLREADLLWADTVIVGLEGERAGTEELDGLLTVLKELDPIQMKGKRAWTFGPEGTASGKTEAQKIVEESLLAAGITPLPSVASDASDATERMKDVGRQLGRERI
;
A
#
# COMPACT_ATOMS: atom_id res chain seq x y z
N MET A 1 3.14 -4.96 -18.72
CA MET A 1 1.91 -4.99 -17.90
C MET A 1 2.33 -4.45 -16.55
N SER A 2 1.60 -3.49 -15.98
CA SER A 2 1.98 -2.91 -14.68
C SER A 2 1.70 -3.90 -13.56
N HIS A 3 2.53 -3.92 -12.52
CA HIS A 3 2.35 -4.74 -11.34
C HIS A 3 2.11 -3.86 -10.10
N VAL A 4 0.95 -4.03 -9.48
CA VAL A 4 0.55 -3.28 -8.30
C VAL A 4 0.54 -4.19 -7.08
N LEU A 5 1.34 -3.84 -6.08
CA LEU A 5 1.29 -4.47 -4.77
C LEU A 5 0.47 -3.59 -3.83
N VAL A 6 -0.62 -4.12 -3.28
CA VAL A 6 -1.40 -3.46 -2.24
C VAL A 6 -1.02 -4.07 -0.90
N VAL A 7 -0.49 -3.26 0.00
CA VAL A 7 -0.12 -3.60 1.37
C VAL A 7 -1.04 -2.83 2.30
N PHE A 8 -1.59 -3.46 3.34
CA PHE A 8 -2.51 -2.76 4.23
C PHE A 8 -2.47 -3.29 5.66
N GLN A 9 -2.66 -2.38 6.63
CA GLN A 9 -3.06 -2.71 8.00
C GLN A 9 -4.53 -3.14 8.01
N ALA A 10 -4.88 -4.10 8.85
CA ALA A 10 -6.22 -4.66 8.90
C ALA A 10 -6.67 -4.94 10.34
N ASP A 11 -6.42 -4.00 11.23
CA ASP A 11 -7.06 -3.88 12.54
C ASP A 11 -8.56 -3.57 12.38
N THR A 12 -8.97 -2.97 11.27
CA THR A 12 -10.36 -2.66 10.93
C THR A 12 -10.78 -3.23 9.57
N GLU A 13 -12.07 -3.51 9.42
CA GLU A 13 -12.64 -3.94 8.13
C GLU A 13 -12.60 -2.82 7.08
N GLN A 14 -12.52 -1.56 7.50
CA GLN A 14 -12.59 -0.41 6.60
C GLN A 14 -11.33 -0.28 5.73
N THR A 15 -10.14 -0.34 6.31
CA THR A 15 -8.89 -0.24 5.52
C THR A 15 -8.71 -1.43 4.60
N GLU A 16 -9.15 -2.62 5.03
CA GLU A 16 -9.21 -3.79 4.17
C GLU A 16 -10.13 -3.54 2.94
N GLN A 17 -11.33 -2.99 3.15
CA GLN A 17 -12.26 -2.69 2.05
C GLN A 17 -11.67 -1.66 1.07
N LEU A 18 -11.03 -0.61 1.57
CA LEU A 18 -10.37 0.42 0.75
C LEU A 18 -9.17 -0.16 -0.03
N ALA A 19 -8.36 -1.01 0.60
CA ALA A 19 -7.26 -1.72 -0.05
C ALA A 19 -7.75 -2.65 -1.17
N LEU A 20 -8.82 -3.41 -0.90
CA LEU A 20 -9.46 -4.28 -1.89
C LEU A 20 -10.01 -3.47 -3.06
N ALA A 21 -10.65 -2.32 -2.80
CA ALA A 21 -11.15 -1.44 -3.84
C ALA A 21 -10.03 -0.91 -4.73
N ALA A 22 -8.89 -0.51 -4.15
CA ALA A 22 -7.71 -0.13 -4.92
C ALA A 22 -7.17 -1.29 -5.77
N GLY A 23 -7.12 -2.50 -5.21
CA GLY A 23 -6.77 -3.71 -5.96
C GLY A 23 -7.71 -3.99 -7.13
N VAL A 24 -9.02 -3.87 -6.92
CA VAL A 24 -10.04 -4.02 -7.97
C VAL A 24 -9.83 -3.01 -9.09
N GLY A 25 -9.62 -1.73 -8.75
CA GLY A 25 -9.34 -0.70 -9.75
C GLY A 25 -8.09 -0.99 -10.57
N ALA A 26 -7.02 -1.49 -9.93
CA ALA A 26 -5.82 -1.90 -10.64
C ALA A 26 -6.09 -3.05 -11.62
N VAL A 27 -6.88 -4.06 -11.23
CA VAL A 27 -7.30 -5.17 -12.10
C VAL A 27 -8.15 -4.67 -13.28
N GLU A 28 -9.08 -3.76 -13.05
CA GLU A 28 -9.90 -3.14 -14.10
C GLU A 28 -9.05 -2.38 -15.14
N SER A 29 -7.82 -1.99 -14.77
CA SER A 29 -6.83 -1.41 -15.69
C SER A 29 -5.83 -2.42 -16.26
N GLU A 30 -6.12 -3.72 -16.15
CA GLU A 30 -5.29 -4.83 -16.63
C GLU A 30 -3.92 -4.96 -15.93
N ALA A 31 -3.78 -4.38 -14.73
CA ALA A 31 -2.57 -4.56 -13.93
C ALA A 31 -2.57 -5.93 -13.23
N GLY A 32 -1.40 -6.55 -13.10
CA GLY A 32 -1.24 -7.68 -12.19
C GLY A 32 -1.28 -7.18 -10.75
N ILE A 33 -2.01 -7.87 -9.87
CA ILE A 33 -2.12 -7.46 -8.46
C ILE A 33 -1.59 -8.51 -7.47
N ARG A 34 -1.02 -8.03 -6.37
CA ARG A 34 -0.82 -8.82 -5.15
C ARG A 34 -1.37 -8.01 -3.98
N LEU A 35 -2.10 -8.67 -3.08
CA LEU A 35 -2.51 -8.09 -1.81
C LEU A 35 -1.72 -8.71 -0.68
N ARG A 36 -1.24 -7.91 0.26
CA ARG A 36 -0.53 -8.34 1.47
C ARG A 36 -1.07 -7.61 2.67
N ARG A 37 -1.33 -8.35 3.74
CA ARG A 37 -1.69 -7.78 5.03
C ARG A 37 -0.42 -7.57 5.85
N LEU A 38 -0.27 -6.39 6.46
CA LEU A 38 0.76 -6.13 7.46
C LEU A 38 0.43 -6.91 8.73
N ARG A 39 1.45 -7.53 9.33
CA ARG A 39 1.30 -8.33 10.55
C ARG A 39 1.80 -7.56 11.76
N VAL A 40 1.08 -7.69 12.88
CA VAL A 40 1.65 -7.58 14.23
C VAL A 40 2.55 -8.81 14.47
N PRO A 41 3.82 -8.66 14.87
CA PRO A 41 4.59 -9.75 15.47
C PRO A 41 3.82 -10.35 16.66
N GLY A 42 3.48 -11.64 16.61
CA GLY A 42 2.76 -12.34 17.69
C GLY A 42 1.24 -12.43 17.52
N ALA A 43 0.65 -11.81 16.49
CA ALA A 43 -0.75 -12.08 16.14
C ALA A 43 -0.89 -13.52 15.60
N VAL A 44 -1.76 -14.30 16.23
CA VAL A 44 -2.16 -15.63 15.75
C VAL A 44 -2.65 -15.48 14.31
N GLU A 45 -2.18 -16.34 13.39
CA GLU A 45 -2.75 -16.43 12.05
C GLU A 45 -4.24 -16.76 12.17
N VAL A 46 -5.09 -15.74 12.19
CA VAL A 46 -6.52 -15.92 11.95
C VAL A 46 -6.66 -16.10 10.45
N GLY A 47 -6.27 -17.28 9.99
CA GLY A 47 -6.25 -17.62 8.58
C GLY A 47 -7.68 -17.70 8.08
N HIS A 48 -8.17 -16.67 7.39
CA HIS A 48 -9.47 -16.74 6.71
C HIS A 48 -9.53 -16.04 5.34
N LYS A 49 -8.48 -15.37 4.85
CA LYS A 49 -8.56 -14.58 3.58
C LYS A 49 -7.40 -14.71 2.58
N GLY A 50 -6.39 -15.56 2.82
CA GLY A 50 -5.41 -15.95 1.79
C GLY A 50 -4.44 -14.86 1.28
N TYR A 51 -4.33 -13.71 1.94
CA TYR A 51 -3.48 -12.60 1.47
C TYR A 51 -1.98 -12.90 1.47
N GLY A 52 -1.51 -13.89 2.22
CA GLY A 52 -0.07 -14.19 2.33
C GLY A 52 0.71 -13.13 3.10
N THR A 53 1.98 -13.42 3.37
CA THR A 53 2.90 -12.53 4.11
C THR A 53 3.66 -11.64 3.14
N LEU A 54 3.84 -10.36 3.47
CA LEU A 54 4.70 -9.45 2.70
C LEU A 54 6.13 -10.00 2.69
N ARG A 55 6.71 -10.11 1.49
CA ARG A 55 8.12 -10.50 1.29
C ARG A 55 8.80 -9.51 0.37
N GLU A 56 10.13 -9.46 0.43
CA GLU A 56 10.95 -8.68 -0.51
C GLU A 56 10.59 -8.97 -1.98
N ALA A 57 10.36 -10.24 -2.33
CA ALA A 57 9.98 -10.65 -3.68
C ALA A 57 8.66 -10.03 -4.17
N ASP A 58 7.78 -9.57 -3.27
CA ASP A 58 6.58 -8.82 -3.66
C ASP A 58 6.92 -7.39 -4.07
N LEU A 59 7.84 -6.74 -3.36
CA LEU A 59 8.30 -5.37 -3.63
C LEU A 59 9.16 -5.33 -4.91
N LEU A 60 10.00 -6.34 -5.13
CA LEU A 60 10.76 -6.51 -6.37
C LEU A 60 9.84 -6.72 -7.58
N TRP A 61 8.75 -7.46 -7.41
CA TRP A 61 7.78 -7.73 -8.48
C TRP A 61 6.93 -6.50 -8.86
N ALA A 62 6.63 -5.62 -7.91
CA ALA A 62 5.71 -4.50 -8.12
C ALA A 62 6.40 -3.29 -8.77
N ASP A 63 5.74 -2.68 -9.74
CA ASP A 63 6.12 -1.36 -10.27
C ASP A 63 5.60 -0.24 -9.35
N THR A 64 4.40 -0.44 -8.80
CA THR A 64 3.74 0.48 -7.88
C THR A 64 3.30 -0.22 -6.60
N VAL A 65 3.56 0.40 -5.44
CA VAL A 65 3.15 -0.09 -4.13
C VAL A 65 2.07 0.83 -3.53
N ILE A 66 0.93 0.30 -3.15
CA ILE A 66 -0.13 1.01 -2.43
C ILE A 66 -0.07 0.58 -0.97
N VAL A 67 0.00 1.52 -0.02
CA VAL A 67 0.07 1.23 1.42
C VAL A 67 -1.12 1.84 2.17
N GLY A 68 -1.96 1.00 2.75
CA GLY A 68 -3.07 1.40 3.62
C GLY A 68 -2.70 1.36 5.09
N LEU A 69 -2.89 2.47 5.79
CA LEU A 69 -2.54 2.65 7.20
C LEU A 69 -3.77 3.06 8.01
N GLU A 70 -3.94 2.46 9.19
CA GLU A 70 -5.10 2.69 10.05
C GLU A 70 -4.85 3.70 11.16
N GLY A 71 -3.62 3.76 11.66
CA GLY A 71 -3.25 4.67 12.73
C GLY A 71 -2.95 6.08 12.21
N GLU A 72 -3.43 7.10 12.94
CA GLU A 72 -2.93 8.46 12.75
C GLU A 72 -1.47 8.61 13.21
N ARG A 73 -1.07 7.83 14.22
CA ARG A 73 0.27 7.82 14.83
C ARG A 73 1.06 6.60 14.39
N ALA A 74 2.36 6.77 14.18
CA ALA A 74 3.25 5.64 14.05
C ALA A 74 3.54 5.05 15.43
N GLY A 75 2.88 3.95 15.78
CA GLY A 75 3.03 3.38 17.11
C GLY A 75 2.43 2.00 17.32
N THR A 76 2.17 1.25 16.24
CA THR A 76 1.73 -0.14 16.34
C THR A 76 2.82 -1.05 15.80
N GLU A 77 3.08 -2.16 16.49
CA GLU A 77 4.08 -3.18 16.14
C GLU A 77 3.92 -3.71 14.69
N GLU A 78 2.79 -3.44 14.05
CA GLU A 78 2.51 -3.76 12.64
C GLU A 78 3.31 -2.96 11.63
N LEU A 79 3.58 -1.69 11.92
CA LEU A 79 4.41 -0.84 11.07
C LEU A 79 5.86 -1.36 11.07
N ASP A 80 6.32 -1.93 12.19
CA ASP A 80 7.68 -2.45 12.31
C ASP A 80 7.98 -3.54 11.29
N GLY A 81 6.99 -4.38 10.95
CA GLY A 81 7.14 -5.41 9.92
C GLY A 81 7.43 -4.79 8.54
N LEU A 82 6.65 -3.78 8.14
CA LEU A 82 6.89 -3.06 6.87
C LEU A 82 8.24 -2.34 6.90
N LEU A 83 8.53 -1.62 7.99
CA LEU A 83 9.75 -0.84 8.14
C LEU A 83 11.00 -1.73 8.15
N THR A 84 10.90 -2.93 8.70
CA THR A 84 12.00 -3.92 8.69
C THR A 84 12.28 -4.37 7.26
N VAL A 85 11.24 -4.78 6.52
CA VAL A 85 11.41 -5.19 5.12
C VAL A 85 11.98 -4.05 4.29
N LEU A 86 11.49 -2.81 4.44
CA LEU A 86 11.99 -1.64 3.69
C LEU A 86 13.46 -1.33 3.99
N LYS A 87 13.93 -1.52 5.22
CA LYS A 87 15.33 -1.31 5.61
C LYS A 87 16.29 -2.33 5.01
N GLU A 88 15.79 -3.53 4.68
CA GLU A 88 16.58 -4.61 4.10
C GLU A 88 16.69 -4.51 2.56
N LEU A 89 15.89 -3.66 1.92
CA LEU A 89 15.91 -3.48 0.47
C LEU A 89 17.17 -2.79 -0.02
N ASP A 90 17.68 -3.23 -1.17
CA ASP A 90 18.69 -2.50 -1.93
C ASP A 90 18.03 -1.35 -2.72
N PRO A 91 18.35 -0.07 -2.42
CA PRO A 91 17.78 1.07 -3.14
C PRO A 91 18.07 1.08 -4.64
N ILE A 92 19.14 0.43 -5.08
CA ILE A 92 19.48 0.31 -6.51
C ILE A 92 18.44 -0.55 -7.22
N GLN A 93 17.99 -1.64 -6.59
CA GLN A 93 16.97 -2.54 -7.15
C GLN A 93 15.57 -1.92 -7.13
N MET A 94 15.33 -0.99 -6.20
CA MET A 94 14.04 -0.30 -6.07
C MET A 94 13.92 0.94 -6.97
N LYS A 95 15.00 1.34 -7.63
CA LYS A 95 15.02 2.53 -8.48
C LYS A 95 13.91 2.50 -9.54
N GLY A 96 13.15 3.58 -9.60
CA GLY A 96 12.06 3.75 -10.55
C GLY A 96 10.71 3.26 -10.01
N LYS A 97 10.67 2.43 -8.96
CA LYS A 97 9.43 2.03 -8.32
C LYS A 97 8.77 3.20 -7.61
N ARG A 98 7.45 3.17 -7.53
CA ARG A 98 6.64 4.25 -6.96
C ARG A 98 5.74 3.72 -5.86
N ALA A 99 5.36 4.58 -4.94
CA ALA A 99 4.45 4.20 -3.87
C ALA A 99 3.38 5.25 -3.64
N TRP A 100 2.23 4.84 -3.14
CA TRP A 100 1.17 5.73 -2.70
C TRP A 100 0.61 5.25 -1.37
N THR A 101 0.35 6.16 -0.45
CA THR A 101 -0.15 5.83 0.89
C THR A 101 -1.54 6.42 1.12
N PHE A 102 -2.37 5.71 1.89
CA PHE A 102 -3.68 6.19 2.33
C PHE A 102 -3.92 5.91 3.81
N GLY A 103 -4.73 6.78 4.42
CA GLY A 103 -5.19 6.64 5.80
C GLY A 103 -6.59 6.02 5.89
N PRO A 104 -7.23 5.99 7.09
CA PRO A 104 -8.55 5.39 7.30
C PRO A 104 -9.66 5.93 6.39
N GLU A 105 -9.54 7.20 5.98
CA GLU A 105 -10.51 7.89 5.12
C GLU A 105 -10.20 7.72 3.62
N GLY A 106 -9.13 7.00 3.27
CA GLY A 106 -8.63 6.87 1.91
C GLY A 106 -7.86 8.12 1.47
N THR A 107 -8.49 8.95 0.64
CA THR A 107 -7.86 10.07 -0.08
C THR A 107 -7.99 11.42 0.65
N ALA A 108 -7.86 11.44 1.97
CA ALA A 108 -8.00 12.69 2.75
C ALA A 108 -6.91 13.73 2.39
N SER A 109 -7.21 15.01 2.62
CA SER A 109 -6.37 16.15 2.23
C SER A 109 -5.09 16.33 3.05
N GLY A 110 -4.90 15.55 4.12
CA GLY A 110 -3.69 15.57 4.95
C GLY A 110 -3.13 14.17 5.18
N LYS A 111 -1.79 14.05 5.19
CA LYS A 111 -1.10 12.80 5.53
C LYS A 111 -0.97 12.65 7.04
N THR A 112 -1.33 11.47 7.55
CA THR A 112 -1.11 11.11 8.96
C THR A 112 0.39 11.03 9.29
N GLU A 113 0.73 10.97 10.58
CA GLU A 113 2.12 10.75 11.02
C GLU A 113 2.64 9.40 10.52
N ALA A 114 1.80 8.36 10.58
CA ALA A 114 2.12 7.04 10.06
C ALA A 114 2.43 7.07 8.56
N GLN A 115 1.61 7.78 7.76
CA GLN A 115 1.86 7.94 6.32
C GLN A 115 3.20 8.62 6.06
N LYS A 116 3.53 9.68 6.79
CA LYS A 116 4.80 10.39 6.62
C LYS A 116 6.00 9.48 6.90
N ILE A 117 5.98 8.73 7.99
CA ILE A 117 7.07 7.82 8.38
C ILE A 117 7.25 6.69 7.35
N VAL A 118 6.15 6.13 6.86
CA VAL A 118 6.18 5.11 5.81
C VAL A 118 6.74 5.68 4.51
N GLU A 119 6.33 6.88 4.11
CA GLU A 119 6.84 7.53 2.90
C GLU A 119 8.32 7.89 2.98
N GLU A 120 8.78 8.37 4.13
CA GLU A 120 10.21 8.59 4.38
C GLU A 120 11.01 7.29 4.27
N SER A 121 10.46 6.19 4.78
CA SER A 121 11.10 4.86 4.72
C SER A 121 11.10 4.28 3.30
N LEU A 122 10.01 4.47 2.54
CA LEU A 122 9.92 4.10 1.14
C LEU A 122 10.96 4.87 0.31
N LEU A 123 11.09 6.18 0.56
CA LEU A 123 12.06 7.03 -0.10
C LEU A 123 13.50 6.60 0.22
N ALA A 124 13.79 6.30 1.49
CA ALA A 124 15.09 5.76 1.91
C ALA A 124 15.42 4.42 1.24
N ALA A 125 14.39 3.59 0.99
CA ALA A 125 14.49 2.33 0.26
C ALA A 125 14.56 2.51 -1.27
N GLY A 126 14.58 3.73 -1.80
CA GLY A 126 14.66 4.00 -3.25
C GLY A 126 13.32 3.96 -3.99
N ILE A 127 12.19 3.80 -3.29
CA ILE A 127 10.83 3.82 -3.84
C ILE A 127 10.27 5.23 -3.71
N THR A 128 9.83 5.84 -4.81
CA THR A 128 9.40 7.25 -4.81
C THR A 128 7.93 7.39 -4.38
N PRO A 129 7.62 8.05 -3.25
CA PRO A 129 6.24 8.34 -2.88
C PRO A 129 5.59 9.33 -3.86
N LEU A 130 4.40 8.98 -4.33
CA LEU A 130 3.58 9.81 -5.19
C LEU A 130 2.81 10.85 -4.38
N PRO A 131 2.49 12.01 -4.99
CA PRO A 131 1.56 12.96 -4.38
C PRO A 131 0.18 12.32 -4.22
N SER A 132 -0.71 13.02 -3.51
CA SER A 132 -2.12 12.62 -3.38
C SER A 132 -2.74 12.39 -4.76
N VAL A 133 -3.37 11.23 -4.95
CA VAL A 133 -4.15 10.94 -6.15
C VAL A 133 -5.54 11.55 -5.96
N ALA A 134 -5.93 12.42 -6.88
CA ALA A 134 -7.24 13.06 -6.85
C ALA A 134 -8.30 12.12 -7.45
N SER A 135 -9.46 12.05 -6.80
CA SER A 135 -10.68 11.48 -7.39
C SER A 135 -11.85 12.37 -7.01
N ASP A 136 -12.74 12.61 -7.97
CA ASP A 136 -13.96 13.40 -7.80
C ASP A 136 -15.13 12.54 -7.26
N ALA A 137 -14.91 11.24 -7.02
CA ALA A 137 -15.97 10.36 -6.53
C ALA A 137 -16.36 10.70 -5.09
N SER A 138 -17.67 10.72 -4.82
CA SER A 138 -18.21 11.00 -3.48
C SER A 138 -18.08 9.80 -2.54
N ASP A 139 -18.07 8.58 -3.07
CA ASP A 139 -17.90 7.33 -2.33
C ASP A 139 -16.43 6.95 -2.16
N ALA A 140 -16.03 6.58 -0.94
CA ALA A 140 -14.63 6.25 -0.62
C ALA A 140 -14.13 5.01 -1.36
N THR A 141 -14.98 4.00 -1.55
CA THR A 141 -14.63 2.77 -2.27
C THR A 141 -14.39 3.08 -3.74
N GLU A 142 -15.26 3.87 -4.37
CA GLU A 142 -15.08 4.24 -5.77
C GLU A 142 -13.85 5.16 -5.98
N ARG A 143 -13.57 6.08 -5.04
CA ARG A 143 -12.31 6.84 -5.04
C ARG A 143 -11.10 5.91 -5.03
N MET A 144 -11.11 4.88 -4.19
CA MET A 144 -9.99 3.94 -4.13
C MET A 144 -9.85 3.11 -5.40
N LYS A 145 -10.95 2.74 -6.08
CA LYS A 145 -10.87 2.12 -7.41
C LYS A 145 -10.27 3.07 -8.45
N ASP A 146 -10.63 4.35 -8.44
CA ASP A 146 -10.00 5.35 -9.32
C ASP A 146 -8.49 5.41 -9.10
N VAL A 147 -8.06 5.44 -7.84
CA VAL A 147 -6.63 5.37 -7.49
C VAL A 147 -6.00 4.11 -8.07
N GLY A 148 -6.62 2.94 -7.85
CA GLY A 148 -6.17 1.67 -8.40
C GLY A 148 -6.01 1.70 -9.93
N ARG A 149 -7.03 2.20 -10.64
CA ARG A 149 -7.03 2.34 -12.11
C ARG A 149 -5.91 3.26 -12.59
N GLN A 150 -5.71 4.39 -11.91
CA GLN A 150 -4.68 5.34 -12.28
C GLN A 150 -3.29 4.74 -12.10
N LEU A 151 -3.02 4.15 -10.93
CA LEU A 151 -1.72 3.56 -10.61
C LEU A 151 -1.42 2.28 -11.41
N GLY A 152 -2.46 1.55 -11.83
CA GLY A 152 -2.33 0.36 -12.68
C GLY A 152 -2.09 0.67 -14.18
N ARG A 153 -2.43 1.89 -14.64
CA ARG A 153 -2.15 2.34 -16.02
C ARG A 153 -0.72 2.83 -16.22
N GLU A 154 -0.08 3.29 -15.16
CA GLU A 154 1.25 3.86 -15.25
C GLU A 154 2.28 2.76 -15.52
N ARG A 155 2.95 2.88 -16.68
CA ARG A 155 4.09 2.05 -17.06
C ARG A 155 5.36 2.82 -16.70
N ILE A 156 6.25 2.16 -15.97
CA ILE A 156 7.59 2.65 -15.63
C ILE A 156 8.58 2.06 -16.64
#